data_AF-A0A811QDQ3-F1
#
_entry.id   AF-A0A811QDQ3-F1
#
_cell.length_a   1.000
_cell.length_b   1.000
_cell.length_c   1.000
_cell.angle_alpha   90.00
_cell.angle_beta   90.00
_cell.angle_gamma   90.00
#
_symmetry.space_group_name_H-M   'P 1'
#
loop_
_entity.id
_entity.type
_entity.pdbx_description
1 polymer ?
#
loop_
_entity_poly.entity_id
_entity_poly.type
_entity_poly.pdbx_seq_one_letter_code
_entity_poly.pdbx_strand_id
1 'polypeptide(L)'
;MQLASHGLFDVYVKATGDTHIDDHHSNEDIALAIGTALLEALGDRKGINRFGHFTAPLDEAAVEVILDLSGRPHLSCGLDIPTQRVGTYDTQVMYTF
;
A
#
# COMPACT_ATOMS: atom_id res chain seq x y z
N MET A 1 -1.03 -12.53 2.33
CA MET A 1 -0.87 -11.12 1.92
C MET A 1 -1.77 -10.28 2.83
N GLN A 2 -1.20 -9.41 3.68
CA GLN A 2 -1.94 -8.69 4.74
C GLN A 2 -3.04 -7.77 4.20
N LEU A 3 -2.72 -6.98 3.15
CA LEU A 3 -3.64 -6.01 2.56
C LEU A 3 -4.95 -6.64 2.05
N ALA A 4 -4.89 -7.76 1.31
CA ALA A 4 -6.08 -8.47 0.84
C ALA A 4 -6.93 -9.03 2.00
N SER A 5 -6.28 -9.70 2.95
CA SER A 5 -6.97 -10.37 4.06
C SER A 5 -7.73 -9.39 4.95
N HIS A 6 -7.17 -8.21 5.22
CA HIS A 6 -7.82 -7.19 6.04
C HIS A 6 -8.70 -6.22 5.24
N GLY A 7 -8.46 -6.08 3.95
CA GLY A 7 -9.27 -5.26 3.04
C GLY A 7 -10.53 -5.94 2.52
N LEU A 8 -10.67 -7.25 2.73
CA LEU A 8 -11.80 -8.07 2.23
C LEU A 8 -11.93 -8.06 0.70
N PHE A 9 -10.80 -8.07 0.00
CA PHE A 9 -10.75 -8.20 -1.46
C PHE A 9 -9.73 -9.25 -1.89
N ASP A 10 -10.03 -9.92 -2.99
CA ASP A 10 -9.14 -10.89 -3.59
C ASP A 10 -8.06 -10.17 -4.41
N VAL A 11 -6.80 -10.59 -4.23
CA VAL A 11 -5.68 -10.08 -5.02
C VAL A 11 -4.86 -11.23 -5.56
N TYR A 12 -4.58 -11.15 -6.85
CA TYR A 12 -3.60 -11.99 -7.52
C TYR A 12 -2.52 -11.10 -8.14
N VAL A 13 -1.28 -11.23 -7.68
CA VAL A 13 -0.13 -10.48 -8.20
C VAL A 13 0.87 -11.47 -8.79
N LYS A 14 1.31 -11.15 -10.01
CA LYS A 14 2.46 -11.79 -10.65
C LYS A 14 3.35 -10.69 -11.20
N ALA A 15 4.59 -10.64 -10.73
CA ALA A 15 5.58 -9.68 -11.17
C ALA A 15 6.88 -10.39 -11.54
N THR A 16 7.52 -9.91 -12.59
CA THR A 16 8.88 -10.28 -12.97
C THR A 16 9.64 -8.98 -13.14
N GLY A 17 10.55 -8.69 -12.22
CA GLY A 17 11.31 -7.45 -12.23
C GLY A 17 12.79 -7.68 -11.95
N ASP A 18 13.54 -6.59 -11.91
CA ASP A 18 14.99 -6.50 -11.83
C ASP A 18 15.54 -6.52 -10.40
N THR A 19 14.94 -7.33 -9.51
CA THR A 19 15.32 -7.52 -8.09
C THR A 19 16.79 -7.91 -7.81
N HIS A 20 17.57 -8.23 -8.86
CA HIS A 20 19.01 -8.46 -8.76
C HIS A 20 19.82 -7.15 -8.72
N ILE A 21 19.21 -6.02 -9.07
CA ILE A 21 19.76 -4.66 -8.95
C ILE A 21 19.38 -4.12 -7.56
N ASP A 22 18.09 -3.90 -7.33
CA ASP A 22 17.48 -3.58 -6.04
C ASP A 22 15.95 -3.85 -6.09
N ASP A 23 15.26 -3.59 -4.97
CA ASP A 23 13.80 -3.79 -4.86
C ASP A 23 12.98 -2.61 -5.39
N HIS A 24 13.60 -1.49 -5.80
CA HIS A 24 12.93 -0.21 -5.99
C HIS A 24 11.89 -0.23 -7.11
N HIS A 25 12.32 -0.56 -8.35
CA HIS A 25 11.43 -0.56 -9.51
C HIS A 25 10.29 -1.58 -9.35
N SER A 26 10.64 -2.80 -8.92
CA SER A 26 9.64 -3.86 -8.75
C SER A 26 8.60 -3.48 -7.68
N ASN A 27 9.01 -2.83 -6.59
CA ASN A 27 8.10 -2.38 -5.54
C ASN A 27 7.17 -1.25 -6.03
N GLU A 28 7.72 -0.24 -6.69
CA GLU A 28 6.95 0.90 -7.24
C GLU A 28 5.94 0.44 -8.30
N ASP A 29 6.38 -0.37 -9.27
CA ASP A 29 5.53 -0.84 -10.36
C ASP A 29 4.37 -1.71 -9.85
N ILE A 30 4.62 -2.57 -8.86
CA ILE A 30 3.56 -3.37 -8.22
C ILE A 30 2.58 -2.46 -7.47
N ALA A 31 3.07 -1.47 -6.73
CA ALA A 31 2.21 -0.52 -6.01
C ALA A 31 1.32 0.28 -6.97
N LEU A 32 1.89 0.79 -8.07
CA LEU A 32 1.16 1.48 -9.13
C LEU A 32 0.11 0.58 -9.80
N ALA A 33 0.45 -0.68 -10.10
CA ALA A 33 -0.48 -1.63 -10.68
C ALA A 33 -1.65 -1.96 -9.74
N ILE A 34 -1.37 -2.17 -8.45
CA ILE A 34 -2.41 -2.39 -7.43
C ILE A 34 -3.30 -1.15 -7.27
N GLY A 35 -2.70 0.05 -7.15
CA GLY A 35 -3.45 1.30 -7.03
C GLY A 35 -4.35 1.57 -8.24
N THR A 36 -3.85 1.28 -9.44
CA THR A 36 -4.63 1.38 -10.68
C THR A 36 -5.80 0.40 -10.68
N ALA A 37 -5.56 -0.87 -10.34
CA ALA A 37 -6.61 -1.89 -10.27
C ALA A 37 -7.69 -1.54 -9.22
N LEU A 38 -7.30 -0.99 -8.06
CA LEU A 38 -8.24 -0.51 -7.04
C LEU A 38 -9.07 0.68 -7.56
N LEU A 39 -8.45 1.63 -8.26
CA LEU A 39 -9.16 2.78 -8.84
C LEU A 39 -10.18 2.34 -9.89
N GLU A 40 -9.82 1.38 -10.74
CA GLU A 40 -10.74 0.78 -11.72
C GLU A 40 -11.89 0.04 -11.04
N ALA A 41 -11.61 -0.76 -10.01
CA ALA A 41 -12.61 -1.51 -9.25
C ALA A 41 -13.63 -0.62 -8.52
N LEU A 42 -13.23 0.61 -8.14
CA LEU A 42 -14.11 1.59 -7.50
C LEU A 42 -15.15 2.21 -8.45
N GLY A 43 -14.97 2.08 -9.77
CA GLY A 43 -15.91 2.56 -10.78
C GLY A 43 -16.28 4.03 -10.63
N ASP A 44 -17.59 4.33 -10.63
CA ASP A 44 -18.09 5.70 -10.55
C ASP A 44 -18.11 6.28 -9.12
N ARG A 45 -17.72 5.47 -8.12
CA ARG A 45 -17.60 5.85 -6.70
C ARG A 45 -18.92 6.35 -6.07
N LYS A 46 -20.08 5.98 -6.62
CA LYS A 46 -21.37 6.34 -6.04
C LYS A 46 -21.82 5.33 -4.99
N GLY A 47 -22.40 5.84 -3.90
CA GLY A 47 -22.98 5.01 -2.83
C GLY A 47 -21.96 4.33 -1.91
N ILE A 48 -20.67 4.63 -2.05
CA ILE A 48 -19.62 4.08 -1.18
C ILE A 48 -19.40 4.96 0.05
N ASN A 49 -18.86 4.35 1.11
CA ASN A 49 -18.24 5.10 2.19
C ASN A 49 -16.96 5.74 1.65
N ARG A 50 -17.04 7.04 1.28
CA ARG A 50 -15.92 7.77 0.70
C ARG A 50 -14.75 7.92 1.66
N PHE A 51 -15.04 8.08 2.95
CA PHE A 51 -14.04 8.25 3.99
C PHE A 51 -13.92 6.97 4.81
N GLY A 52 -12.68 6.58 5.12
CA GLY A 52 -12.35 5.44 5.96
C GLY A 52 -11.31 5.81 7.00
N HIS A 53 -11.39 5.16 8.16
CA HIS A 53 -10.38 5.25 9.21
C HIS A 53 -10.20 3.85 9.81
N PHE A 54 -8.96 3.44 10.02
CA PHE A 54 -8.63 2.17 10.66
C PHE A 54 -7.34 2.30 11.47
N THR A 55 -7.32 1.65 12.65
CA THR A 55 -6.13 1.53 13.48
C THR A 55 -5.78 0.04 13.61
N ALA A 56 -4.52 -0.30 13.34
CA ALA A 56 -4.00 -1.65 13.42
C ALA A 56 -2.84 -1.72 14.42
N PRO A 57 -3.03 -2.35 15.60
CA PRO A 57 -1.93 -2.65 16.51
C PRO A 57 -1.25 -3.98 16.15
N LEU A 58 0.07 -4.06 16.37
CA LEU A 58 0.87 -5.29 16.35
C LEU A 58 1.98 -5.17 17.39
N ASP A 59 1.89 -5.98 18.45
CA ASP A 59 2.75 -5.89 19.63
C ASP A 59 2.80 -4.44 20.19
N GLU A 60 3.98 -3.83 20.32
CA GLU A 60 4.15 -2.45 20.77
C GLU A 60 3.87 -1.38 19.70
N ALA A 61 3.73 -1.78 18.43
CA ALA A 61 3.50 -0.86 17.32
C ALA A 61 2.00 -0.65 17.06
N ALA A 62 1.64 0.57 16.68
CA ALA A 62 0.29 0.90 16.22
C ALA A 62 0.35 1.83 15.01
N VAL A 63 -0.43 1.53 13.98
CA VAL A 63 -0.54 2.35 12.77
C VAL A 63 -1.99 2.80 12.60
N GLU A 64 -2.17 4.08 12.27
CA GLU A 64 -3.45 4.66 11.88
C GLU A 64 -3.43 4.96 10.37
N VAL A 65 -4.53 4.66 9.69
CA VAL A 65 -4.75 5.02 8.29
C VAL A 65 -6.08 5.75 8.17
N ILE A 66 -6.05 6.93 7.55
CA ILE A 66 -7.22 7.71 7.16
C ILE A 66 -7.23 7.84 5.65
N LEU A 67 -8.35 7.47 5.02
CA LEU A 67 -8.49 7.42 3.57
C LEU A 67 -9.65 8.31 3.10
N ASP A 68 -9.41 9.10 2.05
CA ASP A 68 -10.44 9.81 1.29
C ASP A 68 -10.39 9.35 -0.18
N LEU A 69 -11.44 8.65 -0.63
CA LEU A 69 -11.63 8.22 -2.01
C LEU A 69 -12.09 9.38 -2.93
N SER A 70 -11.38 10.52 -2.86
CA SER A 70 -11.73 11.77 -3.53
C SER A 70 -11.38 11.83 -5.01
N GLY A 71 -10.46 10.96 -5.46
CA GLY A 71 -9.85 11.07 -6.79
C GLY A 71 -8.78 12.16 -6.91
N ARG A 72 -8.36 12.78 -5.81
CA ARG A 72 -7.17 13.66 -5.80
C ARG A 72 -6.02 12.91 -5.15
N PRO A 73 -4.91 12.64 -5.88
CA PRO A 73 -3.79 11.90 -5.33
C PRO A 73 -3.09 12.73 -4.26
N HIS A 74 -2.95 12.16 -3.06
CA HIS A 74 -2.21 12.75 -1.95
C HIS A 74 -1.84 11.67 -0.93
N LEU A 75 -0.62 11.72 -0.40
CA LEU A 75 -0.15 10.85 0.68
C LEU A 75 0.52 11.72 1.74
N SER A 76 0.09 11.59 2.98
CA SER A 76 0.83 12.07 4.15
C SER A 76 1.21 10.85 4.97
N CYS A 77 2.50 10.56 5.07
CA CYS A 77 3.03 9.41 5.76
C CYS A 77 3.96 9.88 6.89
N GLY A 78 3.60 9.56 8.13
CA GLY A 78 4.37 9.86 9.33
C GLY A 78 5.01 8.62 9.95
N LEU A 79 5.22 7.56 9.17
CA LEU A 79 5.84 6.34 9.67
C LEU A 79 7.30 6.62 10.06
N ASP A 80 7.70 6.10 11.21
CA ASP A 80 9.09 6.03 11.64
C ASP A 80 9.52 4.56 11.64
N ILE A 81 10.36 4.20 10.68
CA ILE A 81 10.86 2.83 10.52
C ILE A 81 12.36 2.85 10.88
N PRO A 82 12.75 2.38 12.08
CA PRO A 82 14.09 2.59 12.60
C PRO A 82 15.16 1.68 11.97
N THR A 83 14.75 0.63 11.26
CA THR A 83 15.66 -0.32 10.59
C THR A 83 15.76 -0.02 9.11
N GLN A 84 16.93 -0.24 8.52
CA GLN A 84 17.16 -0.13 7.07
C GLN A 84 16.60 -1.33 6.30
N ARG A 85 16.45 -2.49 6.96
CA ARG A 85 15.96 -3.72 6.30
C ARG A 85 15.06 -4.56 7.20
N VAL A 86 14.12 -5.25 6.57
CA VAL A 86 13.33 -6.35 7.14
C VAL A 86 13.54 -7.59 6.28
N GLY A 87 14.34 -8.54 6.78
CA GLY A 87 14.81 -9.65 5.94
C GLY A 87 15.68 -9.11 4.79
N THR A 88 15.29 -9.38 3.55
CA THR A 88 15.94 -8.84 2.34
C THR A 88 15.37 -7.50 1.88
N TYR A 89 14.20 -7.11 2.38
CA TYR A 89 13.47 -5.94 1.93
C TYR A 89 14.09 -4.65 2.48
N ASP A 90 14.45 -3.73 1.58
CA ASP A 90 14.91 -2.38 1.94
C ASP A 90 13.72 -1.52 2.41
N THR A 91 13.76 -1.01 3.64
CA THR A 91 12.64 -0.25 4.19
C THR A 91 12.50 1.14 3.59
N GLN A 92 13.53 1.67 2.92
CA GLN A 92 13.46 3.00 2.32
C GLN A 92 12.46 3.05 1.15
N VAL A 93 12.25 1.93 0.47
CA VAL A 93 11.30 1.86 -0.66
C VAL A 93 9.83 1.98 -0.23
N MET A 94 9.54 1.96 1.09
CA MET A 94 8.21 2.23 1.64
C MET A 94 7.75 3.68 1.45
N TYR A 95 8.66 4.61 1.17
CA TYR A 95 8.35 6.03 1.03
C TYR A 95 8.25 6.49 -0.42
N THR A 96 8.44 5.59 -1.39
CA THR A 96 8.65 5.93 -2.81
C THR A 96 7.52 5.48 -3.74
N PHE A 97 6.27 5.38 -3.27
CA PHE A 97 5.10 5.04 -4.10
C PHE A 97 3.85 5.87 -3.74
#